data_AF-A0AAU5B9G8-F1
#
_entry.id   AF-A0AAU5B9G8-F1
#
_cell.length_a   1.000
_cell.length_b   1.000
_cell.length_c   1.000
_cell.angle_alpha   90.00
_cell.angle_beta   90.00
_cell.angle_gamma   90.00
#
_symmetry.space_group_name_H-M   'P 1'
#
loop_
_entity.id
_entity.type
_entity.pdbx_description
1 polymer ?
#
loop_
_entity_poly.entity_id
_entity_poly.type
_entity_poly.pdbx_seq_one_letter_code
_entity_poly.pdbx_strand_id
1 'polypeptide(L)' 'MNLSLSVKLLVFAVCFLFSVIVGMVAALISHRPNTPKGPAILYGGGVFGGALTLCLVALTSISVL' A
#
# COMPACT_ATOMS: atom_id res chain seq x y z
N MET A 1 10.42 6.36 -18.41
CA MET A 1 9.98 7.75 -18.69
C MET A 1 10.97 8.74 -18.08
N ASN A 2 11.31 9.84 -18.77
CA ASN A 2 12.20 10.89 -18.22
C ASN A 2 11.40 11.89 -17.36
N LEU A 3 10.95 11.45 -16.19
CA LEU A 3 10.23 12.28 -15.22
C LEU A 3 11.22 12.97 -14.28
N SER A 4 10.90 14.20 -13.86
CA SER A 4 11.69 14.90 -12.85
C SER A 4 11.64 14.17 -11.51
N LEU A 5 12.70 14.32 -10.70
CA LEU A 5 12.83 13.64 -9.41
C LEU A 5 11.65 13.95 -8.46
N SER A 6 11.13 15.18 -8.50
CA SER A 6 9.95 15.57 -7.73
C SER A 6 8.70 14.79 -8.13
N VAL A 7 8.49 14.52 -9.43
CA VAL A 7 7.32 13.76 -9.87
C VAL A 7 7.46 12.28 -9.49
N LYS A 8 8.66 11.70 -9.58
CA LYS A 8 8.92 10.34 -9.08
C LYS A 8 8.58 10.20 -7.59
N LEU A 9 9.02 11.16 -6.78
CA LEU A 9 8.71 11.20 -5.34
C LEU A 9 7.21 11.35 -5.07
N LEU A 10 6.53 12.22 -5.82
CA LEU A 10 5.08 12.39 -5.70
C LEU A 10 4.33 11.10 -6.03
N VAL A 11 4.69 10.43 -7.12
CA VAL A 11 4.09 9.16 -7.54
C VAL A 11 4.32 8.06 -6.49
N PHE A 12 5.55 7.97 -5.96
CA PHE A 12 5.85 7.05 -4.86
C PHE A 12 5.00 7.34 -3.61
N ALA A 13 4.89 8.61 -3.22
CA ALA A 13 4.07 9.00 -2.07
C ALA A 13 2.59 8.65 -2.28
N VAL A 14 2.05 8.83 -3.48
CA VAL A 14 0.68 8.44 -3.81
C VAL A 14 0.51 6.92 -3.75
N CYS A 15 1.43 6.13 -4.31
CA CYS A 15 1.42 4.66 -4.18
C CYS A 15 1.44 4.21 -2.70
N PHE A 16 2.25 4.87 -1.88
CA PHE A 16 2.34 4.58 -0.45
C PHE A 16 1.02 4.88 0.27
N LEU A 17 0.47 6.10 0.10
CA LEU A 17 -0.80 6.50 0.72
C LEU A 17 -1.96 5.61 0.26
N PHE A 18 -2.01 5.26 -1.02
CA PHE A 18 -2.98 4.32 -1.56
C PHE A 18 -2.88 2.95 -0.86
N SER A 19 -1.66 2.41 -0.75
CA SER A 19 -1.42 1.12 -0.08
C SER A 19 -1.83 1.16 1.40
N VAL A 20 -1.61 2.29 2.08
CA VAL A 20 -2.06 2.51 3.46
C VAL A 20 -3.58 2.45 3.58
N ILE A 21 -4.31 3.11 2.66
CA ILE A 21 -5.77 3.06 2.62
C ILE A 21 -6.26 1.62 2.39
N VAL A 22 -5.68 0.91 1.42
CA VAL A 22 -6.05 -0.49 1.12
C VAL A 22 -5.82 -1.39 2.33
N GLY A 23 -4.67 -1.26 3.02
CA GLY A 23 -4.38 -2.00 4.24
C GLY A 23 -5.36 -1.70 5.38
N MET A 24 -5.72 -0.43 5.58
CA MET A 24 -6.72 -0.04 6.59
C MET A 24 -8.11 -0.61 6.28
N VAL A 25 -8.56 -0.50 5.03
CA VAL A 25 -9.86 -1.05 4.60
C VAL A 25 -9.88 -2.57 4.80
N ALA A 26 -8.81 -3.28 4.45
CA ALA A 26 -8.69 -4.71 4.66
C ALA A 26 -8.70 -5.10 6.15
N ALA A 27 -8.01 -4.34 7.01
CA ALA A 27 -8.08 -4.53 8.47
C ALA A 27 -9.51 -4.35 8.99
N LEU A 28 -10.22 -3.31 8.52
CA LEU A 28 -11.59 -3.01 8.94
C LEU A 28 -12.57 -4.11 8.50
N ILE A 29 -12.47 -4.57 7.26
CA ILE A 29 -13.34 -5.64 6.73
C ILE A 29 -13.09 -6.99 7.41
N SER A 30 -11.82 -7.29 7.73
CA SER A 30 -11.45 -8.56 8.39
C SER A 30 -11.75 -8.58 9.89
N HIS A 31 -11.97 -7.43 10.51
CA HIS A 31 -12.21 -7.32 11.94
C HIS A 31 -13.57 -7.92 12.33
N ARG A 32 -13.56 -8.80 13.35
CA ARG A 32 -14.80 -9.36 13.93
C ARG A 32 -15.12 -8.68 15.26
N PRO A 33 -16.39 -8.31 15.52
CA PRO A 33 -16.79 -7.76 16.82
C PRO A 33 -16.46 -8.76 17.94
N ASN A 34 -15.97 -8.25 19.07
CA ASN A 34 -15.54 -9.01 20.25
C ASN A 34 -14.27 -9.87 20.10
N THR A 35 -13.46 -9.64 19.06
CA THR A 35 -12.14 -10.26 18.93
C THR A 35 -11.01 -9.26 19.19
N PRO A 36 -9.83 -9.71 19.67
CA PRO A 36 -8.67 -8.84 19.78
C PRO A 36 -8.34 -8.16 18.44
N LYS A 37 -7.86 -6.91 18.48
CA LYS A 37 -7.53 -6.15 17.26
C LYS A 37 -6.26 -6.66 16.55
N GLY A 38 -5.41 -7.40 17.26
CA GLY A 38 -4.11 -7.87 16.75
C GLY A 38 -4.18 -8.60 15.40
N PRO A 39 -5.00 -9.65 15.25
CA PRO A 39 -5.15 -10.36 13.98
C PRO A 39 -5.59 -9.48 12.80
N ALA A 40 -6.52 -8.55 13.03
CA ALA A 40 -6.99 -7.62 11.99
C ALA A 40 -5.89 -6.64 11.56
N ILE A 41 -5.08 -6.15 12.51
CA ILE A 41 -3.94 -5.28 12.24
C ILE A 41 -2.85 -6.03 11.45
N LEU A 42 -2.55 -7.28 11.83
CA LEU A 42 -1.58 -8.12 11.11
C LEU A 42 -2.05 -8.40 9.67
N TYR A 43 -3.33 -8.69 9.48
CA TYR A 43 -3.91 -8.87 8.16
C TYR A 43 -3.81 -7.60 7.31
N GLY A 44 -4.24 -6.46 7.84
CA GLY A 44 -4.11 -5.17 7.15
C GLY A 44 -2.67 -4.78 6.82
N GLY A 45 -1.74 -5.06 7.73
CA GLY A 45 -0.30 -4.85 7.50
C GLY A 45 0.25 -5.70 6.36
N GLY A 46 -0.15 -6.97 6.28
CA GLY A 46 0.19 -7.84 5.16
C GLY A 46 -0.37 -7.33 3.83
N VAL A 47 -1.62 -6.88 3.83
CA VAL A 47 -2.27 -6.28 2.65
C VAL A 47 -1.58 -4.99 2.21
N PHE A 48 -1.22 -4.11 3.15
CA PHE A 48 -0.41 -2.92 2.88
C PHE A 48 0.92 -3.28 2.21
N GLY A 49 1.65 -4.25 2.79
CA GLY A 49 2.93 -4.70 2.23
C GLY A 49 2.78 -5.24 0.81
N GLY A 50 1.80 -6.12 0.57
CA GLY A 50 1.54 -6.67 -0.76
C GLY A 50 1.13 -5.60 -1.77
N ALA A 51 0.24 -4.68 -1.40
CA ALA A 51 -0.19 -3.58 -2.26
C ALA A 51 0.98 -2.65 -2.63
N LEU A 52 1.83 -2.30 -1.65
CA LEU A 52 3.00 -1.47 -1.87
C LEU A 52 4.01 -2.17 -2.79
N THR A 53 4.33 -3.43 -2.53
CA THR A 53 5.23 -4.21 -3.38
C THR A 53 4.73 -4.28 -4.82
N LEU A 54 3.43 -4.54 -5.03
CA LEU A 54 2.84 -4.55 -6.36
C LEU A 54 2.95 -3.18 -7.04
N CYS A 55 2.70 -2.09 -6.30
CA CYS A 55 2.85 -0.72 -6.79
C CYS A 55 4.29 -0.44 -7.24
N LEU A 56 5.28 -0.85 -6.44
CA LEU A 56 6.69 -0.66 -6.78
C LEU A 56 7.11 -1.48 -8.00
N VAL A 57 6.66 -2.74 -8.10
CA VAL A 57 6.89 -3.58 -9.29
C VAL A 57 6.24 -2.97 -10.53
N ALA A 58 5.04 -2.44 -10.41
CA ALA A 58 4.39 -1.74 -11.51
C ALA A 58 5.20 -0.51 -11.95
N LEU A 59 5.63 0.34 -11.01
CA LEU A 59 6.41 1.55 -11.30
C LEU A 59 7.78 1.25 -11.93
N THR A 60 8.46 0.18 -11.51
CA THR A 60 9.72 -0.26 -12.13
C THR A 60 9.48 -0.81 -13.54
N SER A 61 8.40 -1.57 -13.75
CA SER A 61 8.07 -2.15 -15.07
C SER A 61 7.80 -1.09 -16.15
N ILE A 62 7.26 0.07 -15.78
CA ILE A 62 7.02 1.21 -16.69
C ILE A 62 8.18 2.22 -16.71
N SER A 63 9.31 1.88 -16.09
CA SER A 63 10.51 2.73 -15.97
C SER A 63 10.22 4.13 -15.41
N VAL A 64 9.29 4.21 -14.45
CA VAL A 64 9.03 5.42 -13.67
C VAL A 64 9.96 5.47 -12.46
N LEU A 65 10.11 4.35 -11.76
CA LEU A 65 11.16 4.17 -10.75
C LEU A 65 12.44 3.71 -11.45
#